data_AF-A0A818N5I7-F1
#
_entry.id   AF-A0A818N5I7-F1
#
_cell.length_a   1.000
_cell.length_b   1.000
_cell.length_c   1.000
_cell.angle_alpha   90.00
_cell.angle_beta   90.00
_cell.angle_gamma   90.00
#
_symmetry.space_group_name_H-M   'P 1'
#
loop_
_entity.id
_entity.type
_entity.pdbx_description
1 polymer ?
#
loop_
_entity_poly.entity_id
_entity_poly.type
_entity_poly.pdbx_seq_one_letter_code
_entity_poly.pdbx_strand_id
1 'polypeptide(L)'
;MHPIVNEPDMIEDILGQSHTQYYDKPAVFTRVFKPLIGSHNILMSEGVEHERARKMLNPVFYLHNLKSMIPITADQTAKTIERIRTMSNPSSINLQMELTALTLSVITLCAFDKGLETMPNAN
;
A
#
# COMPACT_ATOMS: atom_id res chain seq x y z
N MET A 1 0.35 8.61 -29.19
CA MET A 1 1.10 9.59 -28.36
C MET A 1 0.19 9.93 -27.19
N HIS A 2 0.52 9.50 -25.97
CA HIS A 2 -0.29 9.87 -24.80
C HIS A 2 0.13 11.28 -24.35
N PRO A 3 -0.81 12.18 -24.07
CA PRO A 3 -0.48 13.52 -23.57
C PRO A 3 0.20 13.40 -22.21
N ILE A 4 1.26 14.18 -22.00
CA ILE A 4 1.91 14.33 -20.69
C ILE A 4 1.21 15.47 -19.99
N VAL A 5 0.71 15.23 -18.78
CA VAL A 5 0.07 16.26 -17.94
C VAL A 5 1.01 16.57 -16.79
N ASN A 6 1.45 17.82 -16.70
CA ASN A 6 2.38 18.30 -15.69
C ASN A 6 1.97 19.63 -15.04
N GLU A 7 0.84 20.22 -15.47
CA GLU A 7 0.29 21.44 -14.89
C GLU A 7 -0.63 21.11 -13.70
N PRO A 8 -0.48 21.77 -12.54
CA PRO A 8 -1.26 21.47 -11.33
C PRO A 8 -2.78 21.53 -11.54
N ASP A 9 -3.27 22.55 -12.24
CA ASP A 9 -4.71 22.73 -12.49
C ASP A 9 -5.29 21.56 -13.30
N MET A 10 -4.52 21.04 -14.25
CA MET A 10 -4.91 19.86 -15.03
C MET A 10 -4.85 18.58 -14.21
N ILE A 11 -3.89 18.46 -13.29
CA ILE A 11 -3.80 17.32 -12.37
C ILE A 11 -5.01 17.32 -11.42
N GLU A 12 -5.41 18.48 -10.91
CA GLU A 12 -6.61 18.62 -10.09
C GLU A 12 -7.87 18.25 -10.87
N ASP A 13 -7.98 18.69 -12.12
CA ASP A 13 -9.12 18.35 -12.98
C ASP A 13 -9.25 16.83 -13.21
N ILE A 14 -8.12 16.15 -13.43
CA ILE A 14 -8.07 14.71 -13.71
C ILE A 14 -8.24 13.85 -12.45
N LEU A 15 -7.51 14.19 -11.37
CA LEU A 15 -7.48 13.38 -10.13
C LEU A 15 -8.54 13.81 -9.11
N GLY A 16 -9.19 14.94 -9.33
CA GLY A 16 -10.29 15.45 -8.51
C GLY A 16 -11.58 14.64 -8.66
N GLN A 17 -12.61 15.06 -7.94
CA GLN A 17 -13.90 14.37 -7.92
C GLN A 17 -14.91 14.91 -8.94
N SER A 18 -14.62 16.07 -9.54
CA SER A 18 -15.58 16.81 -10.37
C SER A 18 -15.87 16.12 -11.72
N HIS A 19 -14.88 15.41 -12.27
CA HIS A 19 -14.91 14.92 -13.65
C HIS A 19 -14.62 13.41 -13.76
N THR A 20 -14.85 12.65 -12.69
CA THR A 20 -14.48 11.22 -12.63
C THR A 20 -15.14 10.37 -13.73
N GLN A 21 -16.30 10.77 -14.25
CA GLN A 21 -16.96 10.05 -15.36
C GLN A 21 -16.18 10.09 -16.69
N TYR A 22 -15.20 10.99 -16.83
CA TYR A 22 -14.43 11.15 -18.07
C TYR A 22 -13.08 10.42 -18.04
N TYR A 23 -12.70 9.85 -16.89
CA TYR A 23 -11.38 9.27 -16.68
C TYR A 23 -11.48 7.85 -16.14
N ASP A 24 -11.00 6.89 -16.92
CA ASP A 24 -10.81 5.50 -16.51
C ASP A 24 -9.33 5.22 -16.23
N LYS A 25 -9.05 4.20 -15.40
CA LYS A 25 -7.68 3.72 -15.19
C LYS A 25 -7.10 3.22 -16.51
N PRO A 26 -5.78 3.44 -16.74
CA PRO A 26 -5.15 3.02 -17.99
C PRO A 26 -5.31 1.51 -18.26
N ALA A 27 -5.67 1.14 -19.48
CA ALA A 27 -5.84 -0.27 -19.86
C ALA A 27 -4.57 -1.13 -19.67
N VAL A 28 -3.39 -0.51 -19.72
CA VAL A 28 -2.12 -1.19 -19.42
C VAL A 28 -2.06 -1.61 -17.95
N PHE A 29 -2.50 -0.74 -17.04
CA PHE A 29 -2.55 -1.03 -15.61
C PHE A 29 -3.47 -2.22 -15.33
N THR A 30 -4.67 -2.22 -15.90
CA THR A 30 -5.61 -3.34 -15.72
C THR A 30 -5.07 -4.64 -16.32
N ARG A 31 -4.43 -4.62 -17.49
CA ARG A 31 -3.85 -5.83 -18.11
C ARG A 31 -2.74 -6.46 -17.26
N VAL A 32 -1.88 -5.65 -16.65
CA VAL A 32 -0.72 -6.13 -15.87
C VAL A 32 -1.15 -6.65 -14.50
N PHE A 33 -2.07 -5.97 -13.82
CA PHE A 33 -2.43 -6.30 -12.44
C PHE A 33 -3.60 -7.28 -12.31
N LYS A 34 -4.51 -7.34 -13.30
CA LYS A 34 -5.67 -8.25 -13.25
C LYS A 34 -5.31 -9.73 -12.97
N PRO A 35 -4.24 -10.32 -13.53
CA PRO A 35 -3.86 -11.71 -13.21
C PRO A 35 -3.42 -11.90 -11.75
N LEU A 36 -2.92 -10.86 -11.08
CA LEU A 36 -2.38 -10.94 -9.73
C LEU A 36 -3.45 -10.71 -8.65
N ILE A 37 -4.31 -9.71 -8.85
CA ILE A 37 -5.27 -9.24 -7.83
C ILE A 37 -6.73 -9.36 -8.26
N GLY A 38 -7.01 -9.94 -9.43
CA GLY A 38 -8.36 -10.07 -10.00
C GLY A 38 -8.88 -8.79 -10.65
N SER A 39 -10.10 -8.82 -11.17
CA SER A 39 -10.75 -7.66 -11.83
C SER A 39 -11.67 -6.84 -10.92
N HIS A 40 -12.15 -7.43 -9.83
CA HIS A 40 -13.19 -6.85 -8.95
C HIS A 40 -12.64 -6.23 -7.66
N ASN A 41 -11.32 -6.00 -7.60
CA ASN A 41 -10.71 -5.32 -6.45
C ASN A 41 -10.80 -3.80 -6.61
N ILE A 42 -10.65 -3.07 -5.50
CA ILE A 42 -10.69 -1.60 -5.44
C ILE A 42 -9.67 -0.90 -6.36
N LEU A 43 -8.52 -1.52 -6.64
CA LEU A 43 -7.52 -0.93 -7.52
C LEU A 43 -7.92 -1.05 -8.99
N MET A 44 -8.75 -2.04 -9.37
CA MET A 44 -9.15 -2.29 -10.76
C MET A 44 -10.57 -1.85 -11.09
N SER A 45 -11.49 -1.91 -10.12
CA SER A 45 -12.90 -1.57 -10.36
C SER A 45 -13.07 -0.09 -10.67
N GLU A 46 -14.15 0.25 -11.39
CA GLU A 46 -14.51 1.61 -11.78
C GLU A 46 -15.96 1.93 -11.37
N GLY A 47 -16.32 3.21 -11.42
CA GLY A 47 -17.67 3.69 -11.18
C GLY A 47 -18.29 3.18 -9.88
N VAL A 48 -19.52 2.63 -9.97
CA VAL A 48 -20.31 2.19 -8.82
C VAL A 48 -19.66 1.05 -8.04
N GLU A 49 -18.97 0.13 -8.72
CA GLU A 49 -18.28 -0.98 -8.04
C GLU A 49 -17.11 -0.46 -7.20
N HIS A 50 -16.34 0.48 -7.76
CA HIS A 50 -15.26 1.17 -7.05
C HIS A 50 -15.80 1.98 -5.86
N GLU A 51 -16.86 2.76 -6.07
CA GLU A 51 -17.50 3.56 -5.03
C GLU A 51 -17.98 2.67 -3.88
N ARG A 52 -18.65 1.56 -4.19
CA ARG A 52 -19.11 0.59 -3.19
C ARG A 52 -17.94 -0.02 -2.41
N ALA A 53 -16.86 -0.41 -3.07
CA ALA A 53 -15.67 -0.94 -2.43
C ALA A 53 -15.03 0.10 -1.48
N ARG A 54 -14.90 1.36 -1.91
CA ARG A 54 -14.40 2.46 -1.06
C ARG A 54 -15.31 2.72 0.14
N LYS A 55 -16.63 2.75 -0.06
CA LYS A 55 -17.59 2.96 1.03
C LYS A 55 -17.48 1.88 2.11
N MET A 56 -17.18 0.65 1.71
CA MET A 56 -16.95 -0.47 2.63
C MET A 56 -15.59 -0.39 3.36
N LEU A 57 -14.53 0.02 2.67
CA LEU A 57 -13.15 0.04 3.19
C LEU A 57 -12.79 1.30 3.99
N ASN A 58 -13.27 2.48 3.58
CA ASN A 58 -12.92 3.76 4.21
C ASN A 58 -13.09 3.79 5.74
N PRO A 59 -14.13 3.17 6.35
CA PRO A 59 -14.29 3.16 7.81
C PRO A 59 -13.11 2.54 8.59
N VAL A 60 -12.38 1.59 7.98
CA VAL A 60 -11.20 0.97 8.60
C VAL A 60 -10.09 2.01 8.85
N PHE A 61 -10.06 3.07 8.05
CA PHE A 61 -9.05 4.14 8.13
C PHE A 61 -9.57 5.38 8.86
N TYR A 62 -10.68 5.28 9.60
CA TYR A 62 -11.10 6.38 10.49
C TYR A 62 -10.11 6.53 11.65
N LEU A 63 -9.97 7.77 12.14
CA LEU A 63 -8.94 8.13 13.13
C LEU A 63 -8.91 7.21 14.36
N HIS A 64 -10.06 6.78 14.86
CA HIS A 64 -10.13 5.88 16.02
C HIS A 64 -9.55 4.49 15.72
N ASN A 65 -9.73 3.98 14.50
CA ASN A 65 -9.16 2.71 14.04
C ASN A 65 -7.68 2.86 13.70
N LEU A 66 -7.27 3.99 13.11
CA LEU A 66 -5.84 4.25 12.87
C LEU A 66 -5.02 4.28 14.17
N LYS A 67 -5.61 4.75 15.29
CA LYS A 67 -4.94 4.75 16.59
C LYS A 67 -4.54 3.35 17.07
N SER A 68 -5.27 2.29 16.71
CA SER A 68 -4.89 0.92 17.08
C SER A 68 -3.71 0.38 16.25
N MET A 69 -3.43 0.97 15.08
CA MET A 69 -2.29 0.60 14.23
C MET A 69 -0.96 1.25 14.67
N ILE A 70 -1.03 2.35 15.44
CA ILE A 70 0.14 3.06 15.97
C ILE A 70 1.03 2.15 16.83
N PRO A 71 0.52 1.45 17.87
CA PRO A 71 1.37 0.59 18.70
C PRO A 71 2.01 -0.55 17.89
N ILE A 72 1.30 -1.11 16.90
CA ILE A 72 1.83 -2.16 16.00
C ILE A 72 3.01 -1.61 15.20
N THR A 73 2.83 -0.44 14.57
CA THR A 73 3.89 0.22 13.80
C THR A 73 5.10 0.54 14.67
N ALA A 74 4.88 1.06 15.88
CA ALA A 74 5.94 1.42 16.81
C ALA A 74 6.74 0.19 17.28
N ASP A 75 6.05 -0.89 17.65
CA ASP A 75 6.66 -2.15 18.07
C ASP A 75 7.52 -2.77 16.95
N GLN A 76 6.96 -2.89 15.73
CA GLN A 76 7.71 -3.42 14.59
C GLN A 76 8.91 -2.54 14.21
N THR A 77 8.77 -1.22 14.30
CA THR A 77 9.88 -0.30 14.06
C THR A 77 10.98 -0.48 15.10
N ALA A 78 10.63 -0.58 16.38
CA ALA A 78 11.60 -0.83 17.46
C ALA A 78 12.34 -2.16 17.26
N LYS A 79 11.62 -3.23 16.90
CA LYS A 79 12.21 -4.55 16.57
C LYS A 79 13.18 -4.47 15.40
N THR A 80 12.82 -3.76 14.33
CA THR A 80 13.72 -3.56 13.18
C THR A 80 14.96 -2.77 13.58
N ILE A 81 14.83 -1.69 14.36
CA ILE A 81 15.98 -0.92 14.85
C ILE A 81 16.90 -1.79 15.69
N GLU A 82 16.35 -2.59 16.62
CA GLU A 82 17.15 -3.46 17.47
C GLU A 82 17.86 -4.55 16.66
N ARG A 83 17.18 -5.16 15.69
CA ARG A 83 17.79 -6.11 14.77
C ARG A 83 18.95 -5.47 14.00
N ILE A 84 18.75 -4.28 13.44
CA ILE A 84 19.79 -3.57 12.70
C ILE A 84 20.99 -3.25 13.61
N ARG A 85 20.75 -2.83 14.86
CA ARG A 85 21.81 -2.51 15.84
C ARG A 85 22.63 -3.73 16.25
N THR A 86 21.99 -4.89 16.34
CA THR A 86 22.60 -6.14 16.79
C THR A 86 23.26 -6.93 15.65
N MET A 87 23.10 -6.50 14.39
CA MET A 87 23.86 -7.05 13.27
C MET A 87 25.36 -6.78 13.48
N SER A 88 26.14 -7.85 13.63
CA SER A 88 27.59 -7.77 13.79
C SER A 88 28.26 -7.14 12.55
N ASN A 89 28.83 -5.94 12.71
CA ASN A 89 29.69 -5.24 11.73
C ASN A 89 29.19 -5.22 10.26
N PRO A 90 28.05 -4.60 9.93
CA PRO A 90 27.78 -4.24 8.55
C PRO A 90 28.62 -3.00 8.18
N SER A 91 29.57 -3.16 7.26
CA SER A 91 30.22 -2.01 6.59
C SER A 91 29.21 -1.16 5.81
N SER A 92 28.00 -1.68 5.54
CA SER A 92 26.84 -0.98 5.01
C SER A 92 25.54 -1.76 5.27
N ILE A 93 24.41 -1.06 5.39
CA ILE A 93 23.07 -1.65 5.57
C ILE A 93 22.23 -1.32 4.35
N ASN A 94 21.53 -2.31 3.78
CA ASN A 94 20.56 -2.08 2.71
C ASN A 94 19.21 -1.63 3.29
N LEU A 95 19.04 -0.33 3.49
CA LEU A 95 17.82 0.24 4.06
C LEU A 95 16.57 -0.02 3.21
N GLN A 96 16.70 -0.21 1.89
CA GLN A 96 15.54 -0.53 1.04
C GLN A 96 14.93 -1.89 1.43
N MET A 97 15.76 -2.91 1.64
CA MET A 97 15.29 -4.22 2.09
C MET A 97 14.69 -4.15 3.49
N GLU A 98 15.36 -3.42 4.39
CA GLU A 98 14.91 -3.23 5.78
C GLU A 98 13.53 -2.56 5.87
N LEU A 99 13.33 -1.46 5.12
CA LEU A 99 12.07 -0.73 5.10
C LEU A 99 10.96 -1.51 4.36
N THR A 100 11.31 -2.28 3.33
CA THR A 100 10.36 -3.18 2.65
C THR A 100 9.86 -4.26 3.62
N ALA A 101 10.77 -4.90 4.36
CA ALA A 101 10.41 -5.90 5.36
C ALA A 101 9.57 -5.28 6.50
N LEU A 102 9.96 -4.10 7.00
CA LEU A 102 9.22 -3.39 8.05
C LEU A 102 7.79 -3.06 7.61
N THR A 103 7.63 -2.42 6.45
CA THR A 103 6.30 -2.02 5.95
C THR A 103 5.42 -3.24 5.65
N LEU A 104 6.01 -4.33 5.15
CA LEU A 104 5.30 -5.61 4.96
C LEU A 104 4.81 -6.18 6.30
N SER A 105 5.67 -6.28 7.31
CA SER A 105 5.27 -6.77 8.65
C SER A 105 4.17 -5.91 9.26
N VAL A 106 4.28 -4.58 9.15
CA VAL A 106 3.27 -3.65 9.67
C VAL A 106 1.93 -3.85 8.97
N ILE A 107 1.88 -3.88 7.63
CA ILE A 107 0.60 -4.05 6.93
C ILE A 107 -0.01 -5.44 7.18
N THR A 108 0.80 -6.50 7.26
CA THR A 108 0.30 -7.84 7.54
C THR A 108 -0.33 -7.93 8.94
N LEU A 109 0.32 -7.35 9.96
CA LEU A 109 -0.22 -7.32 11.32
C LEU A 109 -1.48 -6.45 11.40
N CYS A 110 -1.44 -5.24 10.84
CA CYS A 110 -2.59 -4.34 10.87
C CYS A 110 -3.80 -4.88 10.10
N ALA A 111 -3.59 -5.56 8.97
CA ALA A 111 -4.68 -6.03 8.12
C ALA A 111 -5.20 -7.43 8.48
N PHE A 112 -4.33 -8.32 8.99
CA PHE A 112 -4.67 -9.74 9.17
C PHE A 112 -4.44 -10.27 10.60
N ASP A 113 -3.95 -9.44 11.52
CA ASP A 113 -3.60 -9.82 12.90
C ASP A 113 -2.66 -11.05 12.95
N LYS A 114 -1.81 -11.19 11.93
CA LYS A 114 -0.84 -12.28 11.81
C LYS A 114 0.54 -11.70 11.61
N GLY A 115 1.50 -12.16 12.41
CA GLY A 115 2.91 -11.93 12.14
C GLY A 115 3.31 -12.68 10.86
N LEU A 116 4.06 -12.02 9.99
CA LEU A 116 4.75 -12.72 8.91
C LEU A 116 5.93 -13.45 9.56
N GLU A 117 5.70 -14.69 9.99
CA GLU A 117 6.79 -15.60 10.39
C GLU A 117 7.68 -15.77 9.15
N THR A 118 8.85 -15.13 9.15
CA THR A 118 9.85 -15.37 8.10
C THR A 118 10.23 -16.85 8.17
N MET A 119 9.84 -17.64 7.16
CA MET A 119 10.30 -19.02 7.06
C MET A 119 11.83 -19.00 7.01
N PRO A 120 12.53 -19.54 8.02
CA PRO A 120 13.97 -19.70 7.94
C PRO A 120 14.20 -20.86 6.96
N ASN A 121 14.91 -20.57 5.87
CA ASN A 121 15.36 -21.51 4.83
C ASN A 121 14.37 -21.73 3.68
N ALA A 122 14.38 -20.82 2.70
CA ALA A 122 14.29 -21.23 1.31
C ALA A 122 15.73 -21.54 0.86
N ASN A 123 16.09 -22.83 0.88
CA ASN A 123 17.31 -23.35 0.29
C ASN A 123 17.29 -23.19 -1.23
#